data_AF-X0W1E4-F1
#
_entry.id   AF-X0W1E4-F1
#
_cell.length_a   1.000
_cell.length_b   1.000
_cell.length_c   1.000
_cell.angle_alpha   90.00
_cell.angle_beta   90.00
_cell.angle_gamma   90.00
#
_symmetry.space_group_name_H-M   'P 1'
#
loop_
_entity.id
_entity.type
_entity.pdbx_description
1 polymer ?
#
loop_
_entity_poly.entity_id
_entity_poly.type
_entity_poly.pdbx_seq_one_letter_code
_entity_poly.pdbx_strand_id
1 'polypeptide(L)'
;MRKRKSVAQVLIGLLLVVALVLIPMACKAPEEAPPVAPPEEVAPPVAPPEEVAPPEEVAPPEEVAPPVVEIKPFRGLADVPEIENKRPIHIPLISGGSADIQIPYLAKFSDKTGVPVTYETMMSFVMYPKLTLELLAGTGSYDTAIVESTWTCEWTPYLWKM
;
A
#
# COMPACT_ATOMS: atom_id res chain seq x y z
N MET A 1 -21.15 13.14 -59.98
CA MET A 1 -20.48 14.12 -59.09
C MET A 1 -19.93 13.39 -57.86
N ARG A 2 -18.61 13.17 -57.74
CA ARG A 2 -17.99 12.52 -56.57
C ARG A 2 -17.89 13.53 -55.42
N LYS A 3 -18.61 13.31 -54.31
CA LYS A 3 -18.47 14.13 -53.09
C LYS A 3 -17.04 13.97 -52.56
N ARG A 4 -16.25 15.05 -52.58
CA ARG A 4 -14.93 15.08 -51.92
C ARG A 4 -15.19 14.98 -50.42
N LYS A 5 -14.77 13.88 -49.80
CA LYS A 5 -14.80 13.73 -48.34
C LYS A 5 -13.83 14.74 -47.74
N SER A 6 -14.26 15.45 -46.70
CA SER A 6 -13.42 16.41 -45.99
C SER A 6 -12.22 15.69 -45.37
N VAL A 7 -11.06 16.33 -45.35
CA VAL A 7 -9.82 15.81 -44.74
C VAL A 7 -10.06 15.38 -43.29
N ALA A 8 -10.94 16.08 -42.57
CA ALA A 8 -11.37 15.71 -41.22
C ALA A 8 -12.10 14.35 -41.15
N GLN A 9 -12.93 14.01 -42.14
CA GLN A 9 -13.60 12.71 -42.19
C GLN A 9 -12.64 11.57 -42.51
N VAL A 10 -11.57 11.84 -43.27
CA VAL A 10 -10.52 10.85 -43.55
C VAL A 10 -9.67 10.61 -42.32
N LEU A 11 -9.31 11.66 -41.58
CA LEU A 11 -8.56 11.56 -40.32
C LEU A 11 -9.33 10.85 -39.21
N ILE A 12 -10.61 11.15 -39.03
CA ILE A 12 -11.48 10.46 -38.06
C ILE A 12 -11.62 8.98 -38.43
N GLY A 13 -11.80 8.68 -39.72
CA GLY A 13 -11.82 7.29 -40.20
C GLY A 13 -10.51 6.55 -39.93
N LEU A 14 -9.36 7.19 -40.15
CA LEU A 14 -8.05 6.62 -39.88
C LEU A 14 -7.84 6.36 -38.39
N LEU A 15 -8.20 7.31 -37.53
CA LEU A 15 -8.12 7.17 -36.07
C LEU A 15 -9.00 6.03 -35.55
N LEU A 16 -10.21 5.88 -36.08
CA LEU A 16 -11.10 4.78 -35.72
C LEU A 16 -10.56 3.42 -36.17
N VAL A 17 -9.95 3.33 -37.36
CA VAL A 17 -9.31 2.09 -37.84
C VAL A 17 -8.08 1.75 -37.00
N VAL A 18 -7.25 2.73 -36.65
CA VAL A 18 -6.08 2.53 -35.78
C VAL A 18 -6.52 2.06 -34.39
N ALA A 19 -7.58 2.64 -33.81
CA ALA A 19 -8.14 2.18 -32.54
C ALA A 19 -8.69 0.75 -32.64
N LEU A 20 -9.47 0.44 -33.68
CA LEU A 20 -10.05 -0.91 -33.87
C LEU A 20 -9.00 -2.01 -34.10
N VAL A 21 -7.85 -1.69 -34.68
CA VAL A 21 -6.79 -2.67 -34.98
C VAL A 21 -5.79 -2.81 -33.82
N LEU A 22 -5.50 -1.74 -33.08
CA LEU A 22 -4.50 -1.78 -31.99
C LEU A 22 -5.06 -2.24 -30.64
N ILE A 23 -6.35 -2.04 -30.37
CA ILE A 23 -6.96 -2.48 -29.10
C ILE A 23 -6.93 -4.02 -28.88
N PRO A 24 -7.19 -4.89 -29.88
CA PRO A 24 -7.15 -6.34 -29.63
C PRO A 24 -5.73 -6.91 -29.45
N MET A 25 -4.66 -6.16 -29.80
CA MET A 25 -3.26 -6.59 -29.60
C MET A 25 -2.77 -6.40 -28.17
N ALA A 26 -3.47 -5.60 -27.34
CA ALA A 26 -3.13 -5.38 -25.93
C ALA A 26 -3.80 -6.41 -24.98
N CYS A 27 -4.65 -7.29 -25.49
CA CYS A 27 -5.30 -8.36 -24.74
C CYS A 27 -4.73 -9.73 -25.13
N LYS A 28 -3.41 -9.89 -25.05
CA LYS A 28 -2.84 -11.23 -24.94
C LYS A 28 -2.59 -11.49 -23.46
N ALA A 29 -3.48 -12.30 -22.88
CA ALA A 29 -3.32 -12.82 -21.53
C ALA A 29 -1.94 -13.50 -21.39
N PRO A 30 -1.25 -13.37 -20.25
CA PRO A 30 -0.02 -14.11 -20.03
C PRO A 30 -0.33 -15.61 -20.09
N GLU A 31 0.41 -16.29 -20.95
CA GLU A 31 0.42 -17.73 -21.13
C GLU A 31 0.75 -18.39 -19.78
N GLU A 32 -0.18 -19.22 -19.28
CA GLU A 32 -0.01 -19.95 -18.02
C GLU A 32 1.30 -20.74 -18.05
N ALA A 33 2.18 -20.44 -17.10
CA ALA A 33 3.38 -21.24 -16.87
C ALA A 33 2.97 -22.69 -16.54
N PRO A 34 3.72 -23.70 -17.04
CA PRO A 34 3.39 -25.10 -16.79
C PRO A 34 3.41 -25.42 -15.28
N PRO A 35 2.61 -26.39 -14.82
CA PRO A 35 2.53 -26.73 -13.41
C PRO A 35 3.89 -27.20 -12.91
N VAL A 36 4.42 -26.50 -11.91
CA VAL A 36 5.58 -26.95 -11.14
C VAL A 36 5.15 -28.20 -10.38
N ALA A 37 5.77 -29.34 -10.70
CA ALA A 37 5.57 -30.57 -9.96
C ALA A 37 5.92 -30.37 -8.47
N PRO A 38 5.17 -30.94 -7.52
CA PRO A 38 5.53 -30.88 -6.11
C PRO A 38 6.90 -31.52 -5.91
N PRO A 39 7.79 -30.94 -5.07
CA PRO A 39 9.07 -31.55 -4.79
C PRO A 39 8.85 -32.93 -4.14
N GLU A 40 9.54 -33.93 -4.70
CA GLU A 40 9.57 -35.30 -4.22
C GLU A 40 10.02 -35.32 -2.75
N GLU A 41 9.13 -35.75 -1.86
CA GLU A 41 9.37 -35.82 -0.42
C GLU A 41 10.31 -36.99 -0.12
N VAL A 42 11.61 -36.72 -0.14
CA VAL A 42 12.62 -37.69 0.33
C VAL A 42 12.62 -37.64 1.86
N ALA A 43 11.91 -38.57 2.48
CA ALA A 43 11.98 -38.79 3.92
C ALA A 43 13.41 -39.18 4.34
N PRO A 44 14.06 -38.47 5.27
CA PRO A 44 15.30 -38.96 5.87
C PRO A 44 14.99 -40.08 6.87
N PRO A 45 15.88 -41.08 7.03
CA PRO A 45 15.68 -42.14 8.01
C PRO A 45 15.74 -41.59 9.43
N VAL A 46 14.71 -41.90 10.21
CA VAL A 46 14.62 -41.64 11.64
C VAL A 46 15.70 -42.46 12.36
N ALA A 47 16.69 -41.77 12.92
CA ALA A 47 17.51 -42.32 14.00
C ALA A 47 16.84 -41.98 15.35
N PRO A 48 16.88 -42.88 16.35
CA PRO A 48 16.24 -42.66 17.64
C PRO A 48 16.87 -41.46 18.38
N PRO A 49 16.09 -40.66 19.13
CA PRO A 49 16.65 -39.53 19.86
C PRO A 49 17.50 -40.04 21.03
N GLU A 50 18.76 -39.64 21.04
CA GLU A 50 19.66 -39.76 22.17
C GLU A 50 19.19 -38.76 23.25
N GLU A 51 18.87 -39.29 24.44
CA GLU A 51 18.37 -38.56 25.59
C GLU A 51 19.50 -37.68 26.18
N VAL A 52 19.54 -36.42 25.78
CA VAL A 52 20.43 -35.42 26.36
C VAL A 52 19.68 -34.71 27.50
N ALA A 53 20.24 -34.81 28.71
CA ALA A 53 19.74 -34.18 29.91
C ALA A 53 19.46 -32.67 29.72
N PRO A 54 18.42 -32.11 30.38
CA PRO A 54 18.04 -30.71 30.20
C PRO A 54 19.15 -29.76 30.67
N PRO A 55 19.59 -28.79 29.85
CA PRO A 55 20.40 -27.68 30.34
C PRO A 55 19.51 -26.72 31.17
N GLU A 56 20.11 -26.16 32.22
CA GLU A 56 19.53 -25.24 33.21
C GLU A 56 18.46 -24.28 32.65
N GLU A 57 17.36 -24.20 33.40
CA GLU A 57 16.31 -23.20 33.26
C GLU A 57 16.91 -21.80 33.47
N VAL A 58 17.32 -21.17 32.38
CA VAL A 58 17.63 -19.73 32.36
C VAL A 58 16.32 -19.02 32.65
N ALA A 59 16.26 -18.36 33.82
CA ALA A 59 15.11 -17.56 34.22
C ALA A 59 14.70 -16.65 33.04
N PRO A 60 13.40 -16.62 32.67
CA PRO A 60 12.94 -15.79 31.57
C PRO A 60 13.35 -14.32 31.84
N PRO A 61 13.77 -13.57 30.81
CA PRO A 61 14.09 -12.17 30.98
C PRO A 61 12.87 -11.48 31.60
N GLU A 62 13.11 -10.75 32.68
CA GLU A 62 12.12 -9.94 33.38
C GLU A 62 11.35 -9.11 32.34
N GLU A 63 10.09 -9.50 32.11
CA GLU A 63 9.17 -8.83 31.22
C GLU A 63 8.92 -7.44 31.81
N VAL A 64 9.67 -6.45 31.33
CA VAL A 64 9.42 -5.05 31.64
C VAL A 64 8.04 -4.74 31.08
N ALA A 65 7.04 -4.81 31.96
CA ALA A 65 5.66 -4.47 31.63
C ALA A 65 5.67 -3.13 30.88
N PRO A 66 5.02 -3.03 29.71
CA PRO A 66 4.97 -1.79 28.97
C PRO A 66 4.43 -0.70 29.90
N PRO A 67 4.98 0.52 29.87
CA PRO A 67 4.48 1.60 30.71
C PRO A 67 2.97 1.71 30.49
N VAL A 68 2.21 1.68 31.58
CA VAL A 68 0.76 1.89 31.54
C VAL A 68 0.54 3.31 31.04
N VAL A 69 0.33 3.45 29.73
CA VAL A 69 -0.02 4.73 29.12
C VAL A 69 -1.46 5.01 29.52
N GLU A 70 -1.64 5.93 30.47
CA GLU A 70 -2.97 6.44 30.80
C GLU A 70 -3.57 7.06 29.54
N ILE A 71 -4.56 6.39 28.94
CA ILE A 71 -5.20 6.84 27.70
C ILE A 71 -6.11 8.01 28.04
N LYS A 72 -5.54 9.21 28.11
CA LYS A 72 -6.31 10.45 28.16
C LYS A 72 -7.10 10.57 26.84
N PRO A 73 -8.40 10.90 26.88
CA PRO A 73 -9.17 11.10 25.66
C PRO A 73 -8.56 12.23 24.82
N PHE A 74 -8.26 11.94 23.56
CA PHE A 74 -7.74 12.91 22.60
C PHE A 74 -8.81 13.98 22.30
N ARG A 75 -8.54 15.24 22.66
CA ARG A 75 -9.47 16.37 22.46
C ARG A 75 -9.10 17.25 21.27
N GLY A 76 -7.97 16.98 20.63
CA GLY A 76 -7.54 17.63 19.40
C GLY A 76 -6.05 17.95 19.38
N LEU A 77 -5.69 18.87 18.49
CA LEU A 77 -4.30 19.19 18.15
C LEU A 77 -3.45 19.70 19.33
N ALA A 78 -4.09 20.23 20.39
CA ALA A 78 -3.40 20.67 21.61
C ALA A 78 -2.89 19.51 22.48
N ASP A 79 -3.49 18.32 22.37
CA ASP A 79 -3.04 17.12 23.09
C ASP A 79 -1.91 16.37 22.36
N VAL A 80 -1.53 16.82 21.15
CA VAL A 80 -0.40 16.23 20.42
C VAL A 80 0.89 16.62 21.15
N PRO A 81 1.68 15.63 21.63
CA PRO A 81 2.93 15.91 22.33
C PRO A 81 3.97 16.48 21.36
N GLU A 82 5.06 17.01 21.92
CA GLU A 82 6.19 17.44 21.10
C GLU A 82 6.81 16.23 20.39
N ILE A 83 6.87 16.28 19.07
CA ILE A 83 7.44 15.22 18.23
C ILE A 83 8.91 15.52 18.00
N GLU A 84 9.83 14.70 18.51
CA GLU A 84 11.26 14.93 18.28
C GLU A 84 11.66 14.70 16.81
N ASN A 85 11.10 13.66 16.19
CA ASN A 85 11.38 13.32 14.80
C ASN A 85 10.56 14.21 13.84
N LYS A 86 11.24 15.14 13.15
CA LYS A 86 10.63 16.03 12.15
C LYS A 86 10.76 15.53 10.72
N ARG A 87 10.99 14.23 10.50
CA ARG A 87 11.05 13.67 9.15
C ARG A 87 9.76 14.00 8.39
N PRO A 88 9.83 14.48 7.14
CA PRO A 88 8.64 14.73 6.34
C PRO A 88 7.78 13.47 6.20
N ILE A 89 6.47 13.68 6.15
CA ILE A 89 5.46 12.63 5.97
C ILE A 89 4.78 12.88 4.61
N HIS A 90 4.67 11.82 3.80
CA HIS A 90 3.91 11.83 2.54
C HIS A 90 2.64 10.98 2.65
N ILE A 91 1.49 11.60 2.35
CA ILE A 91 0.17 11.03 2.61
C ILE A 91 -0.64 10.94 1.30
N PRO A 92 -1.20 9.77 0.93
CA PRO A 92 -2.15 9.69 -0.16
C PRO A 92 -3.51 10.21 0.31
N LEU A 93 -4.22 10.96 -0.54
CA LEU A 93 -5.57 11.46 -0.26
C LEU A 93 -6.52 11.09 -1.40
N ILE A 94 -7.76 10.71 -1.06
CA ILE A 94 -8.82 10.49 -2.05
C ILE A 94 -9.30 11.85 -2.55
N SER A 95 -9.11 12.10 -3.85
CA SER A 95 -9.60 13.29 -4.55
C SER A 95 -11.12 13.48 -4.36
N GLY A 96 -11.54 14.75 -4.33
CA GLY A 96 -12.92 15.15 -4.08
C GLY A 96 -13.08 15.74 -2.68
N GLY A 97 -14.33 15.87 -2.22
CA GLY A 97 -14.64 16.61 -0.99
C GLY A 97 -13.95 16.10 0.28
N SER A 98 -13.51 14.84 0.31
CA SER A 98 -12.76 14.31 1.45
C SER A 98 -11.36 14.92 1.59
N ALA A 99 -10.66 15.18 0.48
CA ALA A 99 -9.35 15.82 0.49
C ALA A 99 -9.47 17.30 0.88
N ASP A 100 -10.49 17.99 0.36
CA ASP A 100 -10.74 19.41 0.65
C ASP A 100 -10.93 19.67 2.16
N ILE A 101 -11.54 18.72 2.87
CA ILE A 101 -11.71 18.77 4.32
C ILE A 101 -10.39 18.47 5.04
N GLN A 102 -9.62 17.49 4.58
CA GLN A 102 -8.41 17.01 5.26
C GLN A 102 -7.21 17.95 5.13
N ILE A 103 -6.99 18.52 3.93
CA ILE A 103 -5.82 19.36 3.63
C ILE A 103 -5.62 20.50 4.64
N PRO A 104 -6.66 21.28 5.04
CA PRO A 104 -6.51 22.31 6.07
C PRO A 104 -6.09 21.77 7.44
N TYR A 105 -6.47 20.54 7.80
CA TYR A 105 -6.03 19.92 9.06
C TYR A 105 -4.58 19.45 8.98
N LEU A 106 -4.15 18.93 7.83
CA LEU A 106 -2.74 18.57 7.59
C LEU A 106 -1.82 19.79 7.73
N ALA A 107 -2.24 20.94 7.16
CA ALA A 107 -1.52 22.20 7.31
C ALA A 107 -1.42 22.62 8.79
N LYS A 108 -2.54 22.63 9.53
CA LYS A 108 -2.54 22.96 10.96
C LYS A 108 -1.67 22.01 11.79
N PHE A 109 -1.68 20.72 11.47
CA PHE A 109 -0.83 19.73 12.12
C PHE A 109 0.64 20.03 11.85
N SER A 110 1.01 20.29 10.59
CA SER A 110 2.37 20.67 10.20
C SER A 110 2.81 21.94 10.94
N ASP A 111 1.96 22.96 11.02
CA ASP A 111 2.26 24.23 11.71
C ASP A 111 2.47 24.04 13.22
N LYS A 112 1.62 23.23 13.86
CA LYS A 112 1.71 22.99 15.31
C LYS A 112 2.94 22.14 15.68
N THR A 113 3.20 21.10 14.90
CA THR A 113 4.19 20.09 15.25
C THR A 113 5.54 20.33 14.61
N GLY A 114 5.63 21.17 13.57
CA GLY A 114 6.85 21.35 12.77
C GLY A 114 7.22 20.15 11.90
N VAL A 115 6.36 19.13 11.82
CA VAL A 115 6.57 17.97 10.92
C VAL A 115 6.07 18.34 9.52
N PRO A 116 6.92 18.38 8.49
CA PRO A 116 6.47 18.72 7.15
C PRO A 116 5.52 17.66 6.61
N VAL A 117 4.31 18.05 6.24
CA VAL A 117 3.33 17.15 5.64
C VAL A 117 3.14 17.47 4.17
N THR A 118 3.36 16.48 3.33
CA THR A 118 3.10 16.52 1.89
C THR A 118 2.00 15.52 1.56
N TYR A 119 1.27 15.77 0.47
CA TYR A 119 0.18 14.91 0.07
C TYR A 119 0.05 14.80 -1.44
N GLU A 120 -0.51 13.68 -1.90
CA GLU A 120 -0.89 13.47 -3.29
C GLU A 120 -2.38 13.13 -3.34
N THR A 121 -3.15 13.91 -4.08
CA THR A 121 -4.59 13.63 -4.27
C THR A 121 -4.78 12.79 -5.53
N MET A 122 -5.45 11.65 -5.39
CA MET A 122 -5.75 10.74 -6.50
C MET A 122 -7.20 10.27 -6.44
N MET A 123 -7.79 9.98 -7.60
CA MET A 123 -9.08 9.30 -7.65
C MET A 123 -8.94 7.89 -7.07
N SER A 124 -9.97 7.41 -6.37
CA SER A 124 -9.95 6.11 -5.67
C SER A 124 -9.54 4.93 -6.57
N PHE A 125 -10.02 4.91 -7.83
CA PHE A 125 -9.69 3.87 -8.81
C PHE A 125 -8.23 3.87 -9.26
N VAL A 126 -7.48 4.96 -9.05
CA VAL A 126 -6.03 5.05 -9.28
C VAL A 126 -5.26 4.76 -8.00
N MET A 127 -5.77 5.28 -6.88
CA MET A 127 -5.10 5.21 -5.58
C MET A 127 -4.90 3.76 -5.12
N TYR A 128 -5.94 2.92 -5.13
CA TYR A 128 -5.84 1.55 -4.61
C TYR A 128 -4.84 0.66 -5.39
N PRO A 129 -4.86 0.63 -6.74
CA PRO A 129 -3.83 -0.07 -7.50
C PRO A 129 -2.42 0.47 -7.22
N LYS A 130 -2.27 1.79 -7.12
CA LYS A 130 -0.97 2.42 -6.82
C LYS A 130 -0.47 1.98 -5.44
N LEU A 131 -1.27 2.16 -4.39
CA LEU A 131 -0.89 1.74 -3.03
C LEU A 131 -0.55 0.25 -2.95
N THR A 132 -1.28 -0.60 -3.66
CA THR A 132 -0.97 -2.04 -3.73
C THR A 132 0.42 -2.27 -4.32
N LEU A 133 0.75 -1.61 -5.42
CA LEU A 133 2.09 -1.73 -6.03
C LEU A 133 3.18 -1.20 -5.11
N GLU A 134 2.98 -0.04 -4.47
CA GLU A 134 3.97 0.54 -3.54
C GLU A 134 4.20 -0.37 -2.32
N LEU A 135 3.14 -0.99 -1.77
CA LEU A 135 3.24 -1.94 -0.66
C LEU A 135 3.96 -3.22 -1.08
N LEU A 136 3.58 -3.82 -2.22
CA LEU A 136 4.22 -5.03 -2.73
C LEU A 136 5.69 -4.82 -3.09
N ALA A 137 6.02 -3.65 -3.65
CA ALA A 137 7.38 -3.28 -4.03
C ALA A 137 8.22 -2.76 -2.85
N GLY A 138 7.60 -2.45 -1.70
CA GLY A 138 8.29 -1.96 -0.51
C GLY A 138 9.00 -0.62 -0.73
N THR A 139 8.45 0.24 -1.58
CA THR A 139 9.09 1.50 -2.01
C THR A 139 9.16 2.54 -0.89
N GLY A 140 8.20 2.53 0.04
CA GLY A 140 8.05 3.56 1.06
C GLY A 140 7.63 4.92 0.48
N SER A 141 6.99 4.96 -0.70
CA SER A 141 6.52 6.20 -1.32
C SER A 141 5.50 6.97 -0.46
N TYR A 142 4.79 6.27 0.44
CA TYR A 142 3.81 6.84 1.36
C TYR A 142 4.09 6.35 2.79
N ASP A 143 3.94 7.25 3.76
CA ASP A 143 4.07 6.92 5.18
C ASP A 143 2.75 6.43 5.80
N THR A 144 1.64 6.60 5.09
CA THR A 144 0.31 6.16 5.52
C THR A 144 -0.41 5.47 4.36
N ALA A 145 -1.37 4.61 4.70
CA ALA A 145 -2.25 3.98 3.74
C ALA A 145 -3.70 4.32 4.06
N ILE A 146 -4.47 4.71 3.04
CA ILE A 146 -5.92 4.76 3.16
C ILE A 146 -6.43 3.34 2.96
N VAL A 147 -6.95 2.77 4.03
CA VAL A 147 -7.51 1.41 4.05
C VAL A 147 -9.04 1.48 4.06
N GLU A 148 -9.65 0.79 3.11
CA GLU A 148 -11.05 0.39 3.20
C GLU A 148 -11.13 -1.01 3.77
N SER A 149 -12.22 -1.31 4.48
CA SER A 149 -12.44 -2.59 5.17
C SER A 149 -12.35 -3.83 4.28
N THR A 150 -12.45 -3.67 2.96
CA THR A 150 -12.37 -4.78 1.99
C THR A 150 -10.93 -5.16 1.60
N TRP A 151 -9.92 -4.37 1.99
CA TRP A 151 -8.51 -4.57 1.59
C TRP A 151 -7.56 -4.80 2.78
N THR A 152 -8.07 -4.72 4.01
CA THR A 152 -7.23 -4.77 5.21
C THR A 152 -6.57 -6.13 5.38
N CYS A 153 -7.20 -7.23 4.97
CA CYS A 153 -6.65 -8.58 5.08
C CYS A 153 -5.39 -8.75 4.22
N GLU A 154 -5.41 -8.33 2.96
CA GLU A 154 -4.29 -8.44 2.04
C GLU A 154 -3.14 -7.52 2.43
N TRP A 155 -3.46 -6.35 3.00
CA TRP A 155 -2.46 -5.35 3.35
C TRP A 155 -1.85 -5.55 4.74
N THR A 156 -2.48 -6.36 5.60
CA THR A 156 -2.03 -6.60 6.99
C THR A 156 -0.52 -6.89 7.11
N PRO A 157 0.11 -7.73 6.26
CA PRO A 157 1.54 -8.02 6.37
C PRO A 157 2.47 -6.82 6.13
N TYR A 158 1.97 -5.76 5.47
CA TYR A 158 2.73 -4.57 5.08
C TYR A 158 2.47 -3.37 6.00
N LEU A 159 1.44 -3.43 6.83
CA LEU A 159 1.07 -2.35 7.74
C LEU A 159 1.84 -2.45 9.06
N TRP A 160 1.90 -1.31 9.76
CA TRP A 160 2.47 -1.27 11.11
C TRP A 160 1.72 -2.23 12.03
N LYS A 161 2.46 -3.05 12.77
CA LYS A 161 1.87 -3.94 13.78
C LYS A 161 1.30 -3.09 14.91
N MET A 162 -0.02 -3.10 15.05
CA MET A 162 -0.73 -2.47 16.16
C MET A 162 -0.64 -3.34 17.42
#